data_AF-A0A9W7E985-F1
#
_entry.id   AF-A0A9W7E985-F1
#
_cell.length_a   1.000
_cell.length_b   1.000
_cell.length_c   1.000
_cell.angle_alpha   90.00
_cell.angle_beta   90.00
_cell.angle_gamma   90.00
#
_symmetry.space_group_name_H-M   'P 1'
#
loop_
_entity.id
_entity.type
_entity.pdbx_description
1 polymer ?
#
loop_
_entity_poly.entity_id
_entity_poly.type
_entity_poly.pdbx_seq_one_letter_code
_entity_poly.pdbx_strand_id
1 'polypeptide(L)'
;MLSFFARKKTVQPDLSDSWSDLNRSPSPSPAQSSSKPKHSNLSDSSRALNLVSLLTSTPCPWTATVKPEEMVEWLKSECGEVVEEVKRMRNIDAATLPPSHLSHHIFSLQSELGDVLFDALMLNSICARDFGFDATESWNKACEKVERRTPYMKEWGEKGVTATTSEEAEALWKKVKKEEKAELAAELELLNLPPASTPSPFEKTLTSALNLASQNPPLLLATFSLGMSFGAALASSFFNVNGGGTKIEESQPQNWKIKDLLKDVKMSL
;
A
#
# COMPACT_ATOMS: atom_id res chain seq x y z
N MET A 1 22.39 49.02 32.97
CA MET A 1 23.61 48.18 32.85
C MET A 1 23.27 46.96 32.02
N LEU A 2 24.09 46.70 31.02
CA LEU A 2 24.01 45.64 30.02
C LEU A 2 24.31 44.24 30.61
N SER A 3 23.59 43.21 30.15
CA SER A 3 24.02 41.81 30.21
C SER A 3 23.18 40.99 29.21
N PHE A 4 23.62 40.88 27.94
CA PHE A 4 24.40 39.76 27.39
C PHE A 4 23.82 38.37 27.71
N PHE A 5 22.99 37.83 26.80
CA PHE A 5 22.93 36.40 26.52
C PHE A 5 22.88 36.17 25.02
N ALA A 6 23.94 35.55 24.50
CA ALA A 6 24.16 35.30 23.09
C ALA A 6 23.19 34.24 22.56
N ARG A 7 22.51 34.59 21.46
CA ARG A 7 21.60 33.74 20.69
C ARG A 7 22.44 32.73 19.89
N LYS A 8 22.46 31.45 20.29
CA LYS A 8 22.95 30.38 19.42
C LYS A 8 22.02 30.27 18.21
N LYS A 9 22.51 30.62 17.02
CA LYS A 9 21.86 30.30 15.74
C LYS A 9 22.00 28.79 15.53
N THR A 10 20.89 28.06 15.57
CA THR A 10 20.78 26.72 14.99
C THR A 10 20.77 26.89 13.47
N VAL A 11 21.85 26.46 12.83
CA VAL A 11 21.93 26.31 11.38
C VAL A 11 21.14 25.06 11.03
N GLN A 12 20.07 25.21 10.24
CA GLN A 12 19.40 24.09 9.57
C GLN A 12 20.36 23.57 8.49
N PRO A 13 20.61 22.26 8.38
CA PRO A 13 21.40 21.75 7.27
C PRO A 13 20.63 21.93 5.96
N ASP A 14 21.25 22.64 5.03
CA ASP A 14 20.81 22.77 3.65
C ASP A 14 20.94 21.39 2.97
N LEU A 15 19.79 20.80 2.61
CA LEU A 15 19.69 19.48 1.97
C LEU A 15 19.78 19.55 0.43
N SER A 16 20.11 20.71 -0.15
CA SER A 16 20.15 20.88 -1.61
C SER A 16 21.40 20.29 -2.29
N ASP A 17 22.48 19.98 -1.56
CA ASP A 17 23.76 19.55 -2.15
C ASP A 17 23.99 18.03 -2.23
N SER A 18 23.06 17.18 -1.76
CA SER A 18 23.30 15.72 -1.67
C SER A 18 23.09 14.92 -2.96
N TRP A 19 22.74 15.55 -4.08
CA TRP A 19 22.36 14.84 -5.32
C TRP A 19 23.40 14.93 -6.45
N SER A 20 24.41 15.80 -6.32
CA SER A 20 25.38 16.10 -7.38
C SER A 20 26.53 15.10 -7.50
N ASP A 21 26.80 14.31 -6.45
CA ASP A 21 28.05 13.53 -6.32
C ASP A 21 27.96 12.08 -6.83
N LEU A 22 26.83 11.68 -7.42
CA LEU A 22 26.59 10.30 -7.91
C LEU A 22 27.40 9.91 -9.17
N ASN A 23 28.22 10.79 -9.74
CA ASN A 23 28.81 10.60 -11.08
C ASN A 23 30.35 10.63 -11.20
N ARG A 24 31.12 10.34 -10.13
CA ARG A 24 32.59 10.16 -10.26
C ARG A 24 33.00 8.68 -10.18
N SER A 25 33.45 8.13 -11.31
CA SER A 25 34.09 6.81 -11.36
C SER A 25 35.60 6.90 -11.15
N PRO A 26 36.22 6.05 -10.29
CA PRO A 26 37.66 5.88 -10.27
C PRO A 26 38.13 4.80 -11.27
N SER A 27 39.25 5.07 -11.92
CA SER A 27 39.94 4.23 -12.91
C SER A 27 40.50 2.92 -12.32
N PRO A 28 40.57 1.81 -13.10
CA PRO A 28 40.86 0.48 -12.54
C PRO A 28 42.34 0.12 -12.53
N SER A 29 42.76 -0.62 -11.49
CA SER A 29 43.96 -1.47 -11.50
C SER A 29 43.58 -2.93 -11.19
N PRO A 30 44.30 -3.93 -11.74
CA PRO A 30 43.81 -5.30 -11.79
C PRO A 30 44.43 -6.20 -10.71
N ALA A 31 43.59 -6.96 -9.99
CA ALA A 31 43.67 -8.42 -9.80
C ALA A 31 42.97 -8.90 -8.50
N GLN A 32 41.95 -9.75 -8.72
CA GLN A 32 41.43 -10.84 -7.88
C GLN A 32 41.07 -10.55 -6.41
N SER A 33 39.78 -10.37 -6.12
CA SER A 33 39.20 -10.68 -4.81
C SER A 33 37.76 -11.17 -4.98
N SER A 34 37.31 -12.06 -4.09
CA SER A 34 35.90 -12.42 -3.91
C SER A 34 35.12 -11.17 -3.51
N SER A 35 34.77 -10.35 -4.50
CA SER A 35 34.23 -9.02 -4.28
C SER A 35 32.84 -9.16 -3.68
N LYS A 36 32.64 -8.61 -2.48
CA LYS A 36 31.32 -8.43 -1.89
C LYS A 36 30.36 -7.83 -2.93
N PRO A 37 29.04 -8.10 -2.84
CA PRO A 37 28.07 -7.54 -3.78
C PRO A 37 28.23 -6.02 -3.92
N LYS A 38 28.02 -5.47 -5.12
CA LYS A 38 28.30 -4.06 -5.46
C LYS A 38 27.58 -3.03 -4.56
N HIS A 39 26.52 -3.44 -3.87
CA HIS A 39 25.72 -2.63 -2.94
C HIS A 39 26.01 -2.91 -1.45
N SER A 40 27.04 -3.72 -1.14
CA SER A 40 27.33 -4.16 0.24
C SER A 40 27.86 -3.04 1.16
N ASN A 41 28.24 -1.90 0.60
CA ASN A 41 28.63 -0.68 1.30
C ASN A 41 27.44 0.24 1.61
N LEU A 42 26.26 -0.01 1.03
CA LEU A 42 25.05 0.74 1.30
C LEU A 42 24.30 0.11 2.48
N SER A 43 23.63 0.93 3.29
CA SER A 43 22.70 0.51 4.33
C SER A 43 21.29 1.03 4.06
N ASP A 44 20.32 0.52 4.82
CA ASP A 44 18.96 1.07 4.93
C ASP A 44 18.22 1.14 3.59
N SER A 45 17.42 2.19 3.40
CA SER A 45 16.60 2.40 2.20
C SER A 45 17.45 2.55 0.92
N SER A 46 18.61 3.18 1.00
CA SER A 46 19.52 3.37 -0.15
C SER A 46 19.97 2.04 -0.74
N ARG A 47 20.21 1.02 0.10
CA ARG A 47 20.56 -0.32 -0.37
C ARG A 47 19.38 -0.99 -1.09
N ALA A 48 18.17 -0.88 -0.55
CA ALA A 48 16.97 -1.45 -1.16
C ALA A 48 16.67 -0.82 -2.54
N LEU A 49 16.72 0.51 -2.62
CA LEU A 49 16.54 1.26 -3.87
C LEU A 49 17.58 0.88 -4.92
N ASN A 50 18.85 0.76 -4.52
CA ASN A 50 19.91 0.32 -5.43
C ASN A 50 19.69 -1.12 -5.92
N LEU A 51 19.28 -2.03 -5.03
CA LEU A 51 19.00 -3.42 -5.38
C LEU A 51 17.85 -3.52 -6.40
N VAL A 52 16.75 -2.80 -6.20
CA VAL A 52 15.62 -2.75 -7.13
C VAL A 52 16.02 -2.13 -8.47
N SER A 53 16.80 -1.04 -8.44
CA SER A 53 17.35 -0.44 -9.66
C SER A 53 18.23 -1.43 -10.44
N LEU A 54 19.10 -2.18 -9.77
CA LEU A 54 19.92 -3.21 -10.40
C LEU A 54 19.05 -4.34 -10.97
N LEU A 55 18.06 -4.82 -10.22
CA LEU A 55 17.16 -5.89 -10.67
C LEU A 55 16.34 -5.49 -11.90
N THR A 56 15.98 -4.23 -12.05
CA THR A 56 15.12 -3.75 -13.15
C THR A 56 15.88 -3.14 -14.32
N SER A 57 17.12 -2.65 -14.10
CA SER A 57 17.95 -2.04 -15.15
C SER A 57 18.97 -3.01 -15.78
N THR A 58 19.29 -4.12 -15.11
CA THR A 58 20.14 -5.18 -15.68
C THR A 58 19.28 -6.22 -16.39
N PRO A 59 19.82 -7.04 -17.32
CA PRO A 59 19.08 -8.15 -17.93
C PRO A 59 18.88 -9.28 -16.92
N CYS A 60 18.14 -8.99 -15.85
CA CYS A 60 17.70 -9.98 -14.87
C CYS A 60 16.58 -10.80 -15.52
N PRO A 61 16.76 -12.12 -15.70
CA PRO A 61 15.77 -12.94 -16.40
C PRO A 61 14.42 -12.98 -15.69
N TRP A 62 14.43 -12.90 -14.36
CA TRP A 62 13.22 -12.93 -13.54
C TRP A 62 12.41 -11.65 -13.74
N THR A 63 12.98 -10.48 -13.46
CA THR A 63 12.23 -9.21 -13.54
C THR A 63 11.76 -8.93 -14.96
N ALA A 64 12.52 -9.35 -15.98
CA ALA A 64 12.14 -9.19 -17.39
C ALA A 64 10.79 -9.85 -17.75
N THR A 65 10.35 -10.87 -17.01
CA THR A 65 9.08 -11.57 -17.27
C THR A 65 7.95 -11.19 -16.33
N VAL A 66 8.26 -10.56 -15.19
CA VAL A 66 7.28 -10.19 -14.18
C VAL A 66 6.36 -9.08 -14.70
N LYS A 67 5.05 -9.25 -14.50
CA LYS A 67 4.02 -8.26 -14.85
C LYS A 67 3.55 -7.45 -13.64
N PRO A 68 2.98 -6.25 -13.85
CA PRO A 68 2.43 -5.43 -12.76
C PRO A 68 1.36 -6.15 -11.94
N GLU A 69 0.51 -6.95 -12.59
CA GLU A 69 -0.57 -7.67 -11.92
C GLU A 69 -0.03 -8.74 -10.95
N GLU A 70 1.06 -9.41 -11.32
CA GLU A 70 1.71 -10.39 -10.44
C GLU A 70 2.33 -9.71 -9.22
N MET A 71 3.02 -8.59 -9.42
CA MET A 71 3.56 -7.79 -8.32
C MET A 71 2.47 -7.29 -7.35
N VAL A 72 1.28 -6.94 -7.87
CA VAL A 72 0.14 -6.55 -7.01
C VAL A 72 -0.34 -7.72 -6.16
N GLU A 73 -0.39 -8.94 -6.70
CA GLU A 73 -0.80 -10.12 -5.93
C GLU A 73 0.25 -10.51 -4.87
N TRP A 74 1.54 -10.41 -5.18
CA TRP A 74 2.61 -10.63 -4.18
C TRP A 74 2.54 -9.60 -3.06
N LEU A 75 2.47 -8.31 -3.39
CA LEU A 75 2.35 -7.25 -2.38
C LEU A 75 1.14 -7.44 -1.47
N LYS A 76 0.00 -7.90 -2.01
CA LYS A 76 -1.18 -8.25 -1.21
C LYS A 76 -0.92 -9.41 -0.26
N SER A 77 -0.21 -10.45 -0.73
CA SER A 77 0.21 -11.58 0.09
C SER A 77 1.06 -11.10 1.26
N GLU A 78 2.12 -10.32 0.99
CA GLU A 78 3.03 -9.80 2.02
C GLU A 78 2.32 -8.91 3.05
N CYS A 79 1.35 -8.10 2.59
CA CYS A 79 0.49 -7.34 3.50
C CYS A 79 -0.35 -8.24 4.42
N GLY A 80 -0.79 -9.40 3.92
CA GLY A 80 -1.47 -10.43 4.71
C GLY A 80 -0.57 -11.02 5.78
N GLU A 81 0.70 -11.31 5.45
CA GLU A 81 1.68 -11.87 6.40
C GLU A 81 1.98 -10.86 7.52
N VAL A 82 2.18 -9.58 7.18
CA VAL A 82 2.31 -8.49 8.17
C VAL A 82 1.08 -8.40 9.07
N VAL A 83 -0.13 -8.51 8.53
CA VAL A 83 -1.37 -8.48 9.34
C VAL A 83 -1.36 -9.61 10.37
N GLU A 84 -0.96 -10.82 9.99
CA GLU A 84 -0.88 -11.95 10.91
C GLU A 84 0.22 -11.76 11.96
N GLU A 85 1.40 -11.24 11.61
CA GLU A 85 2.46 -10.94 12.57
C GLU A 85 2.06 -9.82 13.55
N VAL A 86 1.38 -8.78 13.08
CA VAL A 86 0.85 -7.72 13.96
C VAL A 86 -0.18 -8.28 14.94
N LYS A 87 -1.08 -9.18 14.49
CA LYS A 87 -2.03 -9.86 15.38
C LYS A 87 -1.31 -10.71 16.42
N ARG A 88 -0.30 -11.49 16.01
CA ARG A 88 0.54 -12.27 16.93
C ARG A 88 1.16 -11.35 17.97
N MET A 89 1.84 -10.29 17.54
CA MET A 89 2.48 -9.31 18.42
C MET A 89 1.53 -8.68 19.44
N ARG A 90 0.31 -8.34 19.04
CA ARG A 90 -0.71 -7.78 19.95
C ARG A 90 -1.25 -8.77 20.97
N ASN A 91 -1.19 -10.06 20.67
CA ASN A 91 -1.68 -11.14 21.53
C ASN A 91 -0.58 -11.78 22.38
N ILE A 92 0.69 -11.33 22.24
CA ILE A 92 1.78 -11.76 23.11
C ILE A 92 1.57 -11.16 24.50
N ASP A 93 1.49 -12.03 25.50
CA ASP A 93 1.71 -11.62 26.88
C ASP A 93 3.22 -11.59 27.16
N ALA A 94 3.81 -10.40 27.02
CA ALA A 94 5.24 -10.20 27.21
C ALA A 94 5.72 -10.52 28.63
N ALA A 95 4.82 -10.58 29.63
CA ALA A 95 5.18 -10.94 31.00
C ALA A 95 5.40 -12.45 31.17
N THR A 96 4.84 -13.27 30.27
CA THR A 96 4.92 -14.74 30.33
C THR A 96 5.82 -15.34 29.26
N LEU A 97 6.15 -14.58 28.22
CA LEU A 97 6.92 -15.07 27.08
C LEU A 97 8.44 -15.04 27.36
N PRO A 98 9.18 -16.14 27.11
CA PRO A 98 10.63 -16.11 27.21
C PRO A 98 11.24 -15.08 26.23
N PRO A 99 12.30 -14.35 26.61
CA PRO A 99 12.89 -13.30 25.76
C PRO A 99 13.28 -13.77 24.35
N SER A 100 13.70 -15.02 24.19
CA SER A 100 14.05 -15.60 22.88
C SER A 100 12.87 -15.65 21.92
N HIS A 101 11.65 -15.90 22.41
CA HIS A 101 10.45 -15.95 21.56
C HIS A 101 10.00 -14.55 21.17
N LEU A 102 10.11 -13.55 22.07
CA LEU A 102 9.80 -12.17 21.72
C LEU A 102 10.73 -11.66 20.61
N SER A 103 12.03 -11.92 20.73
CA SER A 103 13.01 -11.57 19.68
C SER A 103 12.69 -12.25 18.35
N HIS A 104 12.22 -13.51 18.38
CA HIS A 104 11.79 -14.20 17.17
C HIS A 104 10.59 -13.51 16.51
N HIS A 105 9.54 -13.15 17.27
CA HIS A 105 8.38 -12.46 16.71
C HIS A 105 8.73 -11.07 16.15
N ILE A 106 9.62 -10.33 16.83
CA ILE A 106 10.12 -9.04 16.32
C ILE A 106 10.86 -9.25 15.00
N PHE A 107 11.72 -10.27 14.94
CA PHE A 107 12.46 -10.60 13.71
C PHE A 107 11.52 -10.99 12.56
N SER A 108 10.52 -11.84 12.83
CA SER A 108 9.51 -12.21 11.84
C SER A 108 8.78 -10.97 11.30
N LEU A 109 8.25 -10.11 12.18
CA LEU A 109 7.59 -8.87 11.76
C LEU A 109 8.52 -7.95 10.94
N GLN A 110 9.80 -7.85 11.31
CA GLN A 110 10.77 -7.07 10.54
C GLN A 110 11.03 -7.66 9.15
N SER A 111 11.03 -8.99 9.02
CA SER A 111 11.14 -9.69 7.73
C SER A 111 9.94 -9.35 6.84
N GLU A 112 8.71 -9.57 7.33
CA GLU A 112 7.50 -9.34 6.53
C GLU A 112 7.34 -7.86 6.12
N LEU A 113 7.71 -6.93 7.01
CA LEU A 113 7.75 -5.50 6.67
C LEU A 113 8.80 -5.21 5.58
N GLY A 114 9.93 -5.92 5.59
CA GLY A 114 10.95 -5.85 4.56
C GLY A 114 10.44 -6.32 3.20
N ASP A 115 9.65 -7.40 3.18
CA ASP A 115 9.07 -7.97 1.97
C ASP A 115 8.00 -7.03 1.38
N VAL A 116 7.13 -6.45 2.21
CA VAL A 116 6.19 -5.38 1.77
C VAL A 116 6.93 -4.19 1.15
N LEU A 117 8.05 -3.75 1.75
CA LEU A 117 8.85 -2.65 1.19
C LEU A 117 9.47 -3.05 -0.15
N PHE A 118 10.04 -4.25 -0.24
CA PHE A 118 10.65 -4.75 -1.48
C PHE A 118 9.63 -4.84 -2.61
N ASP A 119 8.47 -5.44 -2.36
CA ASP A 119 7.42 -5.62 -3.35
C ASP A 119 6.80 -4.29 -3.80
N ALA A 120 6.62 -3.33 -2.89
CA ALA A 120 6.16 -1.99 -3.26
C ALA A 120 7.16 -1.26 -4.18
N LEU A 121 8.46 -1.37 -3.90
CA LEU A 121 9.52 -0.78 -4.72
C LEU A 121 9.62 -1.46 -6.09
N MET A 122 9.52 -2.78 -6.12
CA MET A 122 9.49 -3.58 -7.35
C MET A 122 8.25 -3.24 -8.19
N LEU A 123 7.06 -3.19 -7.60
CA LEU A 123 5.83 -2.81 -8.28
C LEU A 123 5.95 -1.44 -8.93
N ASN A 124 6.46 -0.43 -8.21
CA ASN A 124 6.68 0.90 -8.78
C ASN A 124 7.63 0.86 -9.99
N SER A 125 8.70 0.08 -9.90
CA SER A 125 9.72 -0.03 -10.96
C SER A 125 9.22 -0.81 -12.18
N ILE A 126 8.44 -1.88 -11.98
CA ILE A 126 7.83 -2.67 -13.04
C ILE A 126 6.74 -1.87 -13.76
N CYS A 127 5.90 -1.13 -13.01
CA CYS A 127 4.94 -0.20 -13.60
C CYS A 127 5.63 0.90 -14.41
N ALA A 128 6.72 1.48 -13.90
CA ALA A 128 7.50 2.49 -14.61
C ALA A 128 8.05 1.96 -15.94
N ARG A 129 8.57 0.73 -15.93
CA ARG A 129 9.04 0.02 -17.14
C ARG A 129 7.92 -0.19 -18.16
N ASP A 130 6.77 -0.70 -17.73
CA ASP A 130 5.70 -1.14 -18.64
C ASP A 130 4.79 -0.02 -19.14
N PHE A 131 4.59 1.01 -18.31
CA PHE A 131 3.72 2.16 -18.64
C PHE A 131 4.50 3.43 -19.02
N GLY A 132 5.84 3.39 -18.96
CA GLY A 132 6.70 4.45 -19.50
C GLY A 132 6.68 5.75 -18.69
N PHE A 133 6.80 5.66 -17.36
CA PHE A 133 6.94 6.83 -16.49
C PHE A 133 8.22 6.77 -15.64
N ASP A 134 8.67 7.90 -15.11
CA ASP A 134 9.79 7.94 -14.17
C ASP A 134 9.32 7.44 -12.78
N ALA A 135 9.93 6.35 -12.30
CA ALA A 135 9.61 5.77 -10.99
C ALA A 135 9.79 6.76 -9.82
N THR A 136 10.64 7.80 -9.96
CA THR A 136 10.84 8.83 -8.93
C THR A 136 9.60 9.72 -8.75
N GLU A 137 8.81 9.91 -9.80
CA GLU A 137 7.59 10.73 -9.76
C GLU A 137 6.54 10.17 -8.81
N SER A 138 6.46 8.84 -8.64
CA SER A 138 5.56 8.22 -7.66
C SER A 138 5.88 8.64 -6.21
N TRP A 139 7.16 8.88 -5.90
CA TRP A 139 7.60 9.34 -4.58
C TRP A 139 7.18 10.79 -4.35
N ASN A 140 7.49 11.65 -5.32
CA ASN A 140 7.10 13.07 -5.28
C ASN A 140 5.58 13.20 -5.10
N LYS A 141 4.80 12.49 -5.91
CA LYS A 141 3.34 12.44 -5.79
C LYS A 141 2.85 11.92 -4.44
N ALA A 142 3.56 10.98 -3.82
CA ALA A 142 3.21 10.49 -2.49
C ALA A 142 3.46 11.56 -1.42
N CYS A 143 4.61 12.22 -1.45
CA CYS A 143 4.97 13.31 -0.53
C CYS A 143 4.02 14.50 -0.67
N GLU A 144 3.88 15.04 -1.88
CA GLU A 144 2.99 16.18 -2.19
C GLU A 144 1.56 15.92 -1.72
N LYS A 145 1.04 14.70 -1.94
CA LYS A 145 -0.29 14.29 -1.47
C LYS A 145 -0.40 14.32 0.06
N VAL A 146 0.61 13.82 0.77
CA VAL A 146 0.60 13.81 2.25
C VAL A 146 0.71 15.24 2.77
N GLU A 147 1.62 16.04 2.23
CA GLU A 147 1.82 17.43 2.62
C GLU A 147 0.53 18.24 2.43
N ARG A 148 -0.07 18.15 1.24
CA ARG A 148 -1.33 18.84 0.90
C ARG A 148 -2.50 18.41 1.79
N ARG A 149 -2.62 17.11 2.12
CA ARG A 149 -3.73 16.59 2.94
C ARG A 149 -3.49 16.69 4.45
N THR A 150 -2.29 17.07 4.87
CA THR A 150 -1.94 17.32 6.27
C THR A 150 -1.50 18.77 6.50
N PRO A 151 -2.30 19.78 6.07
CA PRO A 151 -1.92 21.18 6.16
C PRO A 151 -1.80 21.69 7.61
N TYR A 152 -2.19 20.87 8.59
CA TYR A 152 -2.07 21.14 10.01
C TYR A 152 -0.70 20.78 10.60
N MET A 153 0.18 20.13 9.83
CA MET A 153 1.54 19.82 10.28
C MET A 153 2.41 21.07 10.27
N LYS A 154 3.21 21.27 11.31
CA LYS A 154 3.90 22.54 11.52
C LYS A 154 5.04 22.78 10.53
N GLU A 155 5.64 21.71 10.02
CA GLU A 155 6.85 21.71 9.21
C GLU A 155 6.59 22.18 7.78
N TRP A 156 5.42 21.86 7.21
CA TRP A 156 5.05 22.20 5.82
C TRP A 156 3.67 22.86 5.69
N GLY A 157 2.87 22.87 6.76
CA GLY A 157 1.47 23.28 6.73
C GLY A 157 1.22 24.77 6.57
N GLU A 158 -0.04 25.09 6.33
CA GLU A 158 -0.48 26.47 6.09
C GLU A 158 -0.67 27.23 7.42
N LYS A 159 -0.24 28.50 7.46
CA LYS A 159 -0.40 29.33 8.64
C LYS A 159 -1.88 29.50 8.98
N GLY A 160 -2.25 29.09 10.19
CA GLY A 160 -3.61 29.21 10.71
C GLY A 160 -4.48 27.97 10.51
N VAL A 161 -3.95 26.92 9.86
CA VAL A 161 -4.60 25.60 9.82
C VAL A 161 -4.00 24.73 10.92
N THR A 162 -4.83 24.21 11.81
CA THR A 162 -4.41 23.36 12.93
C THR A 162 -5.41 22.23 13.14
N ALA A 163 -4.90 21.09 13.61
CA ALA A 163 -5.71 20.00 14.14
C ALA A 163 -5.11 19.59 15.48
N THR A 164 -5.94 19.54 16.50
CA THR A 164 -5.56 19.16 17.87
C THR A 164 -6.06 17.77 18.24
N THR A 165 -7.04 17.26 17.50
CA THR A 165 -7.58 15.91 17.67
C THR A 165 -7.45 15.08 16.39
N SER A 166 -7.58 13.76 16.53
CA SER A 166 -7.59 12.84 15.39
C SER A 166 -8.79 13.10 14.47
N GLU A 167 -9.94 13.47 15.04
CA GLU A 167 -11.17 13.76 14.30
C GLU A 167 -11.03 15.03 13.45
N GLU A 168 -10.40 16.08 13.99
CA GLU A 168 -10.10 17.31 13.24
C GLU A 168 -9.13 17.04 12.09
N ALA A 169 -8.08 16.26 12.34
CA ALA A 169 -7.12 15.85 11.33
C ALA A 169 -7.78 15.04 10.20
N GLU A 170 -8.64 14.08 10.56
CA GLU A 170 -9.37 13.27 9.59
C GLU A 170 -10.38 14.11 8.77
N ALA A 171 -11.05 15.07 9.40
CA ALA A 171 -11.96 15.98 8.73
C ALA A 171 -11.23 16.84 7.67
N LEU A 172 -10.05 17.37 8.01
CA LEU A 172 -9.20 18.11 7.07
C LEU A 172 -8.74 17.23 5.91
N TRP A 173 -8.26 16.01 6.20
CA TRP A 173 -7.86 15.06 5.16
C TRP A 173 -9.02 14.74 4.19
N LYS A 174 -10.23 14.49 4.73
CA LYS A 174 -11.43 14.23 3.93
C LYS A 174 -11.83 15.43 3.09
N LYS A 175 -11.73 16.65 3.62
CA LYS A 175 -12.02 17.90 2.92
C LYS A 175 -11.09 18.06 1.70
N VAL A 176 -9.78 18.04 1.92
CA VAL A 176 -8.78 18.20 0.84
C VAL A 176 -8.92 17.09 -0.21
N LYS A 177 -9.10 15.84 0.22
CA LYS A 177 -9.34 14.71 -0.71
C LYS A 177 -10.59 14.89 -1.57
N LYS A 178 -11.63 15.59 -1.07
CA LYS A 178 -12.85 15.87 -1.82
C LYS A 178 -12.60 16.95 -2.87
N GLU A 179 -11.84 17.99 -2.53
CA GLU A 179 -11.44 19.07 -3.44
C GLU A 179 -10.60 18.52 -4.60
N GLU A 180 -9.56 17.72 -4.32
CA GLU A 180 -8.73 17.05 -5.32
C GLU A 180 -9.55 16.19 -6.31
N LYS A 181 -10.57 15.49 -5.80
CA LYS A 181 -11.46 14.67 -6.65
C LYS A 181 -12.32 15.51 -7.57
N ALA A 182 -12.75 16.69 -7.12
CA ALA A 182 -13.54 17.61 -7.93
C ALA A 182 -12.67 18.23 -9.04
N GLU A 183 -11.44 18.62 -8.71
CA GLU A 183 -10.45 19.12 -9.68
C GLU A 183 -10.14 18.07 -10.75
N LEU A 184 -9.85 16.83 -10.34
CA LEU A 184 -9.59 15.73 -11.27
C LEU A 184 -10.81 15.42 -12.15
N ALA A 185 -12.03 15.47 -11.60
CA ALA A 185 -13.24 15.25 -12.39
C ALA A 185 -13.41 16.34 -13.46
N ALA A 186 -13.15 17.60 -13.12
CA ALA A 186 -13.20 18.72 -14.07
C ALA A 186 -12.12 18.60 -15.16
N GLU A 187 -10.91 18.17 -14.80
CA GLU A 187 -9.83 17.93 -15.76
C GLU A 187 -10.16 16.79 -16.74
N LEU A 188 -10.69 15.67 -16.23
CA LEU A 188 -11.11 14.55 -17.08
C LEU A 188 -12.25 14.93 -18.03
N GLU A 189 -13.20 15.74 -17.56
CA GLU A 189 -14.27 16.30 -18.39
C GLU A 189 -13.71 17.16 -19.53
N LEU A 190 -12.74 18.04 -19.23
CA LEU A 190 -12.07 18.87 -20.24
C LEU A 190 -11.32 18.02 -21.28
N LEU A 191 -10.71 16.91 -20.86
CA LEU A 191 -9.99 15.99 -21.74
C LEU A 191 -10.92 15.01 -22.49
N ASN A 192 -12.24 15.07 -22.28
CA ASN A 192 -13.22 14.11 -22.81
C ASN A 192 -12.87 12.64 -22.50
N LEU A 193 -12.21 12.39 -21.37
CA LEU A 193 -11.86 11.04 -20.93
C LEU A 193 -13.03 10.44 -20.14
N PRO A 194 -13.31 9.13 -20.30
CA PRO A 194 -14.32 8.47 -19.47
C PRO A 194 -13.89 8.55 -18.00
N PRO A 195 -14.81 8.76 -17.05
CA PRO A 195 -14.47 8.67 -15.65
C PRO A 195 -13.88 7.28 -15.36
N ALA A 196 -12.85 7.22 -14.50
CA ALA A 196 -12.25 5.95 -14.07
C ALA A 196 -13.35 4.94 -13.73
N SER A 197 -13.17 3.68 -14.16
CA SER A 197 -14.18 2.63 -14.04
C SER A 197 -14.84 2.69 -12.67
N THR A 198 -16.13 3.04 -12.63
CA THR A 198 -16.83 3.17 -11.37
C THR A 198 -16.76 1.84 -10.65
N PRO A 199 -16.43 1.80 -9.34
CA PRO A 199 -16.39 0.54 -8.65
C PRO A 199 -17.73 -0.16 -8.82
N SER A 200 -17.68 -1.44 -9.14
CA SER A 200 -18.88 -2.20 -9.45
C SER A 200 -19.88 -2.08 -8.29
N PRO A 201 -21.19 -2.24 -8.52
CA PRO A 201 -22.17 -2.26 -7.42
C PRO A 201 -21.78 -3.22 -6.30
N PHE A 202 -21.08 -4.31 -6.65
CA PHE A 202 -20.51 -5.27 -5.70
C PHE A 202 -19.37 -4.66 -4.86
N GLU A 203 -18.40 -4.00 -5.46
CA GLU A 203 -17.29 -3.34 -4.74
C GLU A 203 -17.78 -2.22 -3.83
N LYS A 204 -18.78 -1.45 -4.28
CA LYS A 204 -19.42 -0.44 -3.44
C LYS A 204 -20.11 -1.08 -2.23
N THR A 205 -20.82 -2.18 -2.45
CA THR A 205 -21.50 -2.94 -1.39
C THR A 205 -20.50 -3.56 -0.41
N LEU A 206 -19.40 -4.13 -0.90
CA LEU A 206 -18.31 -4.68 -0.08
C LEU A 206 -17.63 -3.60 0.75
N THR A 207 -17.34 -2.45 0.14
CA THR A 207 -16.71 -1.32 0.84
C THR A 207 -17.64 -0.77 1.93
N SER A 208 -18.94 -0.67 1.66
CA SER A 208 -19.95 -0.31 2.65
C SER A 208 -20.08 -1.35 3.77
N ALA A 209 -20.07 -2.64 3.43
CA ALA A 209 -20.15 -3.73 4.39
C ALA A 209 -18.91 -3.81 5.29
N LEU A 210 -17.71 -3.65 4.72
CA LEU A 210 -16.44 -3.62 5.46
C LEU A 210 -16.36 -2.40 6.40
N ASN A 211 -16.80 -1.23 5.94
CA ASN A 211 -16.87 -0.03 6.79
C ASN A 211 -17.90 -0.15 7.92
N LEU A 212 -19.01 -0.87 7.69
CA LEU A 212 -20.02 -1.10 8.73
C LEU A 212 -19.56 -2.17 9.73
N ALA A 213 -18.82 -3.18 9.26
CA ALA A 213 -18.22 -4.23 10.09
C ALA A 213 -17.05 -3.70 10.93
N SER A 214 -16.25 -2.76 10.42
CA SER A 214 -15.17 -2.14 11.20
C SER A 214 -15.68 -1.26 12.35
N GLN A 215 -16.92 -0.79 12.26
CA GLN A 215 -17.59 0.01 13.30
C GLN A 215 -18.40 -0.85 14.31
N ASN A 216 -18.55 -2.16 14.07
CA ASN A 216 -19.29 -3.08 14.95
C ASN A 216 -18.55 -4.42 15.11
N PRO A 217 -17.78 -4.61 16.21
CA PRO A 217 -17.01 -5.84 16.45
C PRO A 217 -17.78 -7.16 16.33
N PRO A 218 -19.06 -7.29 16.74
CA PRO A 218 -19.78 -8.56 16.62
C PRO A 218 -20.28 -8.89 15.20
N LEU A 219 -20.24 -7.95 14.24
CA LEU A 219 -20.66 -8.19 12.84
C LEU A 219 -19.52 -8.71 11.94
N LEU A 220 -18.28 -8.64 12.41
CA LEU A 220 -17.10 -9.07 11.66
C LEU A 220 -17.02 -10.61 11.53
N LEU A 221 -17.62 -11.33 12.49
CA LEU A 221 -17.70 -12.80 12.45
C LEU A 221 -18.79 -13.32 11.49
N ALA A 222 -19.88 -12.55 11.32
CA ALA A 222 -21.00 -12.93 10.45
C ALA A 222 -20.69 -12.71 8.95
N THR A 223 -19.88 -11.70 8.62
CA THR A 223 -19.46 -11.41 7.24
C THR A 223 -18.41 -12.40 6.72
N PHE A 224 -17.54 -12.93 7.59
CA PHE A 224 -16.62 -14.02 7.23
C PHE A 224 -17.34 -15.36 7.00
N SER A 225 -18.44 -15.64 7.71
CA SER A 225 -19.18 -16.90 7.56
C SER A 225 -20.01 -16.96 6.26
N LEU A 226 -20.54 -15.83 5.79
CA LEU A 226 -21.20 -15.74 4.48
C LEU A 226 -20.21 -15.63 3.30
N GLY A 227 -19.03 -15.03 3.51
CA GLY A 227 -17.98 -14.89 2.49
C GLY A 227 -17.36 -16.22 2.04
N MET A 228 -17.24 -17.21 2.94
CA MET A 228 -16.72 -18.54 2.59
C MET A 228 -17.73 -19.41 1.81
N SER A 229 -19.04 -19.11 1.87
CA SER A 229 -20.04 -19.86 1.10
C SER A 229 -20.25 -19.34 -0.32
N PHE A 230 -20.01 -18.04 -0.57
CA PHE A 230 -20.10 -17.47 -1.92
C PHE A 230 -18.83 -17.66 -2.77
N GLY A 231 -17.65 -17.73 -2.13
CA GLY A 231 -16.39 -18.03 -2.83
C GLY A 231 -16.37 -19.43 -3.48
N ALA A 232 -16.97 -20.43 -2.84
CA ALA A 232 -17.06 -21.78 -3.38
C ALA A 232 -18.02 -21.90 -4.58
N ALA A 233 -19.11 -21.13 -4.60
CA ALA A 233 -20.10 -21.14 -5.68
C ALA A 233 -19.60 -20.42 -6.95
N LEU A 234 -18.81 -19.34 -6.80
CA LEU A 234 -18.18 -18.64 -7.93
C LEU A 234 -17.00 -19.44 -8.51
N ALA A 235 -16.18 -20.09 -7.69
CA ALA A 235 -15.10 -20.96 -8.17
C ALA A 235 -15.63 -22.12 -9.03
N SER A 236 -16.80 -22.68 -8.69
CA SER A 236 -17.43 -23.76 -9.46
C SER A 236 -18.01 -23.30 -10.80
N SER A 237 -18.37 -22.00 -10.93
CA SER A 237 -18.90 -21.44 -12.17
C SER A 237 -17.81 -20.94 -13.13
N PHE A 238 -16.63 -20.57 -12.60
CA PHE A 238 -15.49 -20.13 -13.42
C PHE A 238 -14.61 -21.28 -13.92
N PHE A 239 -14.54 -22.43 -13.23
CA PHE A 239 -13.74 -23.58 -13.67
C PHE A 239 -14.44 -24.50 -14.69
N ASN A 240 -15.74 -24.34 -14.96
CA ASN A 240 -16.45 -25.19 -15.92
C ASN A 240 -16.46 -24.65 -17.38
N VAL A 241 -15.55 -23.73 -17.72
CA VAL A 241 -15.44 -23.15 -19.08
C VAL A 241 -14.30 -23.75 -19.92
N ASN A 242 -13.52 -24.71 -19.40
CA ASN A 242 -12.48 -25.41 -20.19
C ASN A 242 -12.67 -26.93 -20.28
N GLY A 243 -13.89 -27.37 -20.60
CA GLY A 243 -14.19 -28.79 -20.84
C GLY A 243 -15.57 -29.04 -21.43
N GLY A 244 -15.84 -28.56 -22.64
CA GLY A 244 -16.92 -29.12 -23.46
C GLY A 244 -16.52 -30.53 -23.93
N GLY A 245 -17.37 -31.55 -23.91
CA GLY A 245 -18.83 -31.46 -23.97
C GLY A 245 -19.58 -32.45 -23.09
N THR A 246 -20.66 -31.94 -22.52
CA THR A 246 -21.97 -32.58 -22.53
C THR A 246 -23.01 -31.50 -22.29
N LYS A 247 -24.05 -31.46 -23.14
CA LYS A 247 -25.19 -30.55 -23.04
C LYS A 247 -25.90 -30.77 -21.70
N ILE A 248 -26.13 -29.71 -20.93
CA ILE A 248 -27.16 -29.68 -19.89
C ILE A 248 -27.99 -28.41 -20.10
N GLU A 249 -29.31 -28.59 -20.07
CA GLU A 249 -30.33 -27.59 -20.36
C GLU A 249 -30.23 -26.33 -19.48
N GLU A 250 -30.49 -25.21 -20.12
CA GLU A 250 -30.49 -23.86 -19.57
C GLU A 250 -31.75 -23.64 -18.71
N SER A 251 -31.65 -23.84 -17.39
CA SER A 251 -32.68 -23.41 -16.45
C SER A 251 -32.40 -21.97 -15.99
N GLN A 252 -33.25 -21.03 -16.41
CA GLN A 252 -33.25 -19.62 -16.00
C GLN A 252 -33.24 -19.47 -14.46
N PRO A 253 -32.39 -18.59 -13.87
CA PRO A 253 -32.41 -18.38 -12.43
C PRO A 253 -33.65 -17.58 -12.03
N GLN A 254 -34.45 -18.17 -11.13
CA GLN A 254 -35.60 -17.51 -10.52
C GLN A 254 -35.20 -16.24 -9.76
N ASN A 255 -36.04 -15.23 -9.94
CA ASN A 255 -35.97 -13.88 -9.42
C ASN A 255 -36.09 -13.88 -7.87
N TRP A 256 -34.98 -14.05 -7.16
CA TRP A 256 -34.95 -13.89 -5.71
C TRP A 256 -34.97 -12.39 -5.37
N LYS A 257 -36.07 -11.91 -4.79
CA LYS A 257 -36.19 -10.52 -4.38
C LYS A 257 -35.38 -10.31 -3.09
N ILE A 258 -34.30 -9.54 -3.21
CA ILE A 258 -33.43 -9.02 -2.12
C ILE A 258 -34.21 -8.50 -0.88
N LYS A 259 -35.48 -8.13 -1.04
CA LYS A 259 -36.36 -7.70 0.07
C LYS A 259 -36.66 -8.79 1.10
N ASP A 260 -36.57 -10.06 0.73
CA ASP A 260 -36.91 -11.17 1.63
C ASP A 260 -35.74 -11.52 2.57
N LEU A 261 -34.49 -11.35 2.12
CA LEU A 261 -33.28 -11.53 2.96
C LEU A 261 -33.15 -10.48 4.08
N LEU A 262 -33.73 -9.29 3.91
CA LEU A 262 -33.69 -8.22 4.91
C LEU A 262 -34.77 -8.34 6.00
N LYS A 263 -35.78 -9.19 5.79
CA LYS A 263 -36.80 -9.47 6.83
C LYS A 263 -36.26 -10.37 7.93
N ASP A 264 -35.44 -11.35 7.56
CA ASP A 264 -34.90 -12.32 8.52
C ASP A 264 -33.86 -11.70 9.46
N VAL A 265 -33.10 -10.71 8.99
CA VAL A 265 -32.14 -9.96 9.84
C VAL A 265 -32.84 -9.12 10.91
N LYS A 266 -34.09 -8.70 10.69
CA LYS A 266 -34.85 -7.86 11.63
C LYS A 266 -35.56 -8.66 12.74
N MET A 267 -35.63 -9.98 12.61
CA MET A 267 -36.29 -10.89 13.56
C MET A 267 -35.32 -11.51 14.58
N SER A 268 -34.02 -11.18 14.51
CA SER A 268 -32.98 -11.74 15.38
C SER A 268 -32.20 -10.67 16.17
N LEU A 269 -32.74 -9.45 16.27
CA LEU A 269 -32.35 -8.42 17.25
C LEU A 269 -33.47 -8.31 18.30
#